data_AF-A0A1P8U915-F1
#
_entry.id   AF-A0A1P8U915-F1
#
_cell.length_a   1.000
_cell.length_b   1.000
_cell.length_c   1.000
_cell.angle_alpha   90.00
_cell.angle_beta   90.00
_cell.angle_gamma   90.00
#
_symmetry.space_group_name_H-M   'P 1'
#
loop_
_entity.id
_entity.type
_entity.pdbx_description
1 polymer ?
#
loop_
_entity_poly.entity_id
_entity_poly.type
_entity_poly.pdbx_seq_one_letter_code
_entity_poly.pdbx_strand_id
1 'polypeptide(L)'
;MSLAVPVRRPVLADLIARPSGRARAVALDAALVVAGAAVVALLAQVEVPLWPVPITGQTLAVVVVGAALGARRGAASLVTYLLAGLAGLPVFAGFTGTVAALAKPSFGFVIGFVFAAFVAGWFAERAWDRRPLLAFAGFVAASAIPFVFGIPYMAFILNVVGGGSFGVGEILQFGLWPFIVGGLVKAALAALLIPAAWAGVRAVDRRNNG
;
A
#
# COMPACT_ATOMS: atom_id res chain seq x y z
N MET A 1 -10.26 25.98 27.25
CA MET A 1 -10.11 24.56 26.86
C MET A 1 -8.92 24.43 25.94
N SER A 2 -7.78 23.92 26.42
CA SER A 2 -6.62 23.65 25.55
C SER A 2 -6.90 22.39 24.75
N LEU A 3 -7.01 22.51 23.43
CA LEU A 3 -7.06 21.36 22.53
C LEU A 3 -5.67 20.71 22.54
N ALA A 4 -5.48 19.72 23.40
CA ALA A 4 -4.30 18.87 23.35
C ALA A 4 -4.30 18.13 22.00
N VAL A 5 -3.47 18.59 21.07
CA VAL A 5 -3.23 17.88 19.81
C VAL A 5 -2.71 16.49 20.18
N PRO A 6 -3.39 15.39 19.82
CA PRO A 6 -2.91 14.06 20.13
C PRO A 6 -1.52 13.89 19.53
N VAL A 7 -0.53 13.61 20.38
CA VAL A 7 0.83 13.33 19.92
C VAL A 7 0.77 12.08 19.04
N ARG A 8 0.94 12.24 17.73
CA ARG A 8 1.05 11.12 16.80
C ARG A 8 2.20 10.23 17.25
N ARG A 9 1.97 8.93 17.36
CA ARG A 9 3.05 7.99 17.69
C ARG A 9 3.99 7.88 16.49
N PRO A 10 5.31 7.77 16.72
CA PRO A 10 6.26 7.62 15.63
C PRO A 10 6.03 6.30 14.90
N VAL A 11 6.26 6.33 13.59
CA VAL A 11 6.33 5.14 12.72
C VAL A 11 7.79 4.75 12.46
N LEU A 12 8.03 3.60 11.81
CA LEU A 12 9.38 3.07 11.59
C LEU A 12 10.30 4.08 10.88
N ALA A 13 9.79 4.80 9.88
CA ALA A 13 10.59 5.77 9.13
C ALA A 13 11.08 6.95 9.99
N ASP A 14 10.38 7.29 11.07
CA ASP A 14 10.78 8.39 11.97
C ASP A 14 12.00 8.03 12.82
N LEU A 15 12.40 6.76 12.81
CA LEU A 15 13.59 6.27 13.52
C LEU A 15 14.87 6.43 12.69
N ILE A 16 14.76 6.62 11.37
CA ILE A 16 15.92 6.68 10.46
C ILE A 16 16.77 7.92 10.74
N ALA A 17 16.14 9.07 10.88
CA ALA A 17 16.84 10.32 11.15
C ALA A 17 15.92 11.36 11.77
N ARG A 18 16.50 12.23 12.61
CA ARG A 18 15.85 13.46 13.10
C ARG A 18 16.47 14.64 12.36
N PRO A 19 15.83 15.15 11.30
CA PRO A 19 16.41 16.24 10.51
C PRO A 19 16.55 17.52 11.33
N SER A 20 17.72 18.16 11.27
CA SER A 20 18.05 19.37 12.03
C SER A 20 17.48 20.68 11.44
N GLY A 21 16.81 20.62 10.28
CA GLY A 21 16.22 21.79 9.62
C GLY A 21 15.16 21.42 8.56
N ARG A 22 14.34 22.42 8.18
CA ARG A 22 13.18 22.24 7.30
C ARG A 22 13.53 21.65 5.94
N ALA A 23 14.59 22.15 5.29
CA ALA A 23 15.01 21.66 3.98
C ALA A 23 15.40 20.18 4.02
N ARG A 24 16.16 19.76 5.04
CA ARG A 24 16.55 18.36 5.24
C ARG A 24 15.37 17.46 5.56
N ALA A 25 14.37 17.98 6.30
CA ALA A 25 13.14 17.25 6.58
C ALA A 25 12.34 16.98 5.30
N VAL A 26 12.17 18.00 4.45
CA VAL A 26 11.49 17.86 3.16
C VAL A 26 12.24 16.89 2.24
N ALA A 27 13.57 16.99 2.17
CA ALA A 27 14.38 16.08 1.36
C ALA A 27 14.26 14.63 1.85
N LEU A 28 14.27 14.40 3.16
CA LEU A 28 14.07 13.07 3.75
C LEU A 28 12.67 12.53 3.42
N ASP A 29 11.62 13.32 3.60
CA ASP A 29 10.25 12.90 3.28
C ASP A 29 10.10 12.55 1.80
N ALA A 30 10.67 13.37 0.90
CA ALA A 30 10.68 13.09 -0.53
C ALA A 30 11.42 11.77 -0.85
N ALA A 31 12.59 11.55 -0.26
CA ALA A 31 13.35 10.32 -0.44
C ALA A 31 12.60 9.08 0.06
N LEU A 32 11.93 9.18 1.22
CA LEU A 32 11.09 8.11 1.77
C LEU A 32 9.89 7.82 0.86
N VAL A 33 9.26 8.87 0.33
CA VAL A 33 8.13 8.74 -0.60
C VAL A 33 8.54 8.00 -1.88
N VAL A 34 9.67 8.40 -2.48
CA VAL A 34 10.23 7.75 -3.67
C VAL A 34 10.63 6.30 -3.37
N ALA A 35 11.28 6.04 -2.24
CA ALA A 35 11.65 4.69 -1.83
C ALA A 35 10.41 3.79 -1.66
N GLY A 36 9.34 4.30 -1.03
CA GLY A 36 8.07 3.59 -0.91
C GLY A 36 7.44 3.26 -2.27
N ALA A 37 7.46 4.21 -3.21
CA ALA A 37 6.99 4.00 -4.57
C ALA A 37 7.81 2.92 -5.30
N ALA A 38 9.14 2.93 -5.13
CA ALA A 38 10.04 1.93 -5.70
C ALA A 38 9.78 0.52 -5.12
N VAL A 39 9.54 0.40 -3.81
CA VAL A 39 9.17 -0.89 -3.19
C VAL A 39 7.88 -1.43 -3.79
N VAL A 40 6.86 -0.58 -3.97
CA VAL A 40 5.61 -0.99 -4.63
C VAL A 40 5.86 -1.43 -6.08
N ALA A 41 6.66 -0.69 -6.85
CA ALA A 41 7.00 -1.03 -8.21
C ALA A 41 7.74 -2.37 -8.34
N LEU A 42 8.69 -2.65 -7.45
CA LEU A 42 9.43 -3.92 -7.42
C LEU A 42 8.50 -5.10 -7.11
N LEU A 43 7.66 -4.97 -6.09
CA LEU A 43 6.71 -6.02 -5.72
C LEU A 43 5.56 -6.17 -6.72
N ALA A 44 5.31 -5.15 -7.56
CA ALA A 44 4.38 -5.26 -8.68
C ALA A 44 4.81 -6.27 -9.74
N GLN A 45 6.11 -6.50 -9.86
CA GLN A 45 6.64 -7.43 -10.86
C GLN A 45 6.54 -8.89 -10.41
N VAL A 46 6.30 -9.13 -9.11
CA VAL A 46 5.99 -10.46 -8.61
C VAL A 46 4.51 -10.71 -8.88
N GLU A 47 4.20 -11.19 -10.08
CA GLU A 47 2.84 -11.46 -10.53
C GLU A 47 2.60 -12.93 -10.89
N VAL A 48 1.37 -13.37 -10.61
CA VAL A 48 0.78 -14.56 -11.22
C VAL A 48 -0.21 -14.04 -12.27
N PRO A 49 0.07 -14.26 -13.57
CA PRO A 49 -0.81 -13.81 -14.64
C PRO A 49 -2.20 -14.42 -14.47
N LEU A 50 -3.20 -13.56 -14.38
CA LEU A 50 -4.61 -13.92 -14.32
C LEU A 50 -5.42 -12.89 -15.10
N TRP A 51 -6.44 -13.38 -15.80
CA TRP A 51 -7.37 -12.53 -16.51
C TRP A 51 -8.60 -12.26 -15.64
N PRO A 52 -9.14 -11.03 -15.62
CA PRO A 52 -8.65 -9.80 -16.22
C PRO A 52 -7.68 -9.01 -15.31
N VAL A 53 -7.47 -9.48 -14.08
CA VAL A 53 -6.63 -8.81 -13.06
C VAL A 53 -5.57 -9.80 -12.57
N PRO A 54 -4.27 -9.48 -12.71
CA PRO A 54 -3.21 -10.33 -12.19
C PRO A 54 -3.16 -10.29 -10.66
N ILE A 55 -2.75 -11.40 -10.04
CA ILE A 55 -2.39 -11.38 -8.61
C ILE A 55 -0.95 -10.92 -8.49
N THR A 56 -0.71 -9.82 -7.79
CA THR A 56 0.63 -9.23 -7.63
C THR A 56 1.08 -9.12 -6.18
N GLY A 57 2.36 -8.89 -5.97
CA GLY A 57 2.93 -8.51 -4.67
C GLY A 57 2.58 -7.09 -4.21
N GLN A 58 1.93 -6.27 -5.05
CA GLN A 58 1.63 -4.86 -4.74
C GLN A 58 0.85 -4.69 -3.46
N THR A 59 -0.17 -5.51 -3.24
CA THR A 59 -1.04 -5.41 -2.06
C THR A 59 -0.26 -5.57 -0.74
N LEU A 60 0.76 -6.42 -0.70
CA LEU A 60 1.69 -6.53 0.42
C LEU A 60 2.51 -5.24 0.57
N ALA A 61 3.10 -4.77 -0.54
CA ALA A 61 3.92 -3.57 -0.56
C ALA A 61 3.16 -2.34 -0.06
N VAL A 62 1.92 -2.16 -0.50
CA VAL A 62 1.03 -1.05 -0.15
C VAL A 62 0.84 -0.96 1.37
N VAL A 63 0.55 -2.09 2.02
CA VAL A 63 0.33 -2.16 3.46
C VAL A 63 1.65 -1.92 4.22
N VAL A 64 2.74 -2.55 3.79
CA VAL A 64 4.06 -2.41 4.42
C VAL A 64 4.56 -0.97 4.32
N VAL A 65 4.48 -0.35 3.14
CA VAL A 65 4.88 1.04 2.89
C VAL A 65 4.00 1.99 3.70
N GLY A 66 2.68 1.78 3.71
CA GLY A 66 1.76 2.55 4.54
C GLY A 66 2.12 2.49 6.03
N ALA A 67 2.32 1.28 6.56
CA ALA A 67 2.65 1.08 7.97
C ALA A 67 4.03 1.67 8.34
N ALA A 68 5.04 1.47 7.49
CA ALA A 68 6.40 1.92 7.76
C ALA A 68 6.55 3.45 7.66
N LEU A 69 5.90 4.07 6.67
CA LEU A 69 6.01 5.51 6.40
C LEU A 69 4.92 6.34 7.08
N GLY A 70 3.84 5.74 7.58
CA GLY A 70 2.69 6.44 8.13
C GLY A 70 1.72 6.94 7.05
N ALA A 71 0.59 7.50 7.46
CA ALA A 71 -0.58 7.68 6.59
C ALA A 71 -0.29 8.61 5.40
N ARG A 72 0.34 9.76 5.66
CA ARG A 72 0.58 10.78 4.62
C ARG A 72 1.68 10.38 3.64
N ARG A 73 2.83 9.91 4.15
CA ARG A 73 3.96 9.49 3.30
C ARG A 73 3.62 8.22 2.52
N GLY A 74 2.93 7.26 3.14
CA GLY A 74 2.42 6.07 2.44
C GLY A 74 1.50 6.44 1.28
N ALA A 75 0.47 7.26 1.52
CA ALA A 75 -0.41 7.72 0.44
C ALA A 75 0.36 8.47 -0.67
N ALA A 76 1.29 9.35 -0.29
CA ALA A 76 2.13 10.06 -1.25
C ALA A 76 2.99 9.10 -2.09
N SER A 77 3.57 8.03 -1.51
CA SER A 77 4.29 6.99 -2.26
C SER A 77 3.42 6.35 -3.32
N LEU A 78 2.16 6.05 -3.00
CA LEU A 78 1.25 5.41 -3.95
C LEU A 78 0.75 6.37 -5.03
N VAL A 79 0.60 7.66 -4.72
CA VAL A 79 0.37 8.70 -5.73
C VAL A 79 1.59 8.81 -6.65
N THR A 80 2.80 8.86 -6.10
CA THR A 80 4.05 8.91 -6.89
C THR A 80 4.18 7.68 -7.79
N TYR A 81 3.89 6.48 -7.28
CA TYR A 81 3.87 5.25 -8.06
C TYR A 81 2.87 5.32 -9.24
N LEU A 82 1.64 5.76 -8.97
CA LEU A 82 0.59 5.91 -9.98
C LEU A 82 1.01 6.90 -11.06
N LEU A 83 1.47 8.09 -10.68
CA LEU A 83 1.88 9.13 -11.62
C LEU A 83 3.10 8.72 -12.43
N ALA A 84 4.08 8.04 -11.83
CA ALA A 84 5.24 7.52 -12.53
C ALA A 84 4.83 6.53 -13.63
N GLY A 85 3.92 5.60 -13.32
CA GLY A 85 3.41 4.63 -14.30
C GLY A 85 2.62 5.28 -15.44
N LEU A 86 1.78 6.28 -15.13
CA LEU A 86 1.08 7.04 -16.17
C LEU A 86 2.02 7.89 -17.03
N ALA A 87 3.10 8.42 -16.45
CA ALA A 87 4.15 9.15 -17.15
C ALA A 87 5.04 8.26 -18.05
N GLY A 88 4.80 6.93 -18.06
CA GLY A 88 5.46 6.00 -18.96
C GLY A 88 6.58 5.17 -18.33
N LEU A 89 6.86 5.34 -17.02
CA LEU A 89 7.85 4.48 -16.36
C LEU A 89 7.28 3.05 -16.21
N PRO A 90 8.08 1.99 -16.47
CA PRO A 90 7.63 0.60 -16.45
C PRO A 90 7.48 0.06 -15.02
N VAL A 91 6.67 0.71 -14.19
CA VAL A 91 6.51 0.41 -12.76
C VAL A 91 5.28 -0.44 -12.45
N PHE A 92 4.28 -0.45 -13.33
CA PHE A 92 3.12 -1.32 -13.17
C PHE A 92 3.50 -2.77 -13.45
N ALA A 93 2.64 -3.69 -13.01
CA ALA A 93 2.84 -5.13 -13.18
C ALA A 93 3.10 -5.49 -14.66
N GLY A 94 3.98 -6.47 -14.88
CA GLY A 94 4.48 -6.86 -16.20
C GLY A 94 5.40 -5.81 -16.85
N PHE A 95 6.12 -5.02 -16.04
CA PHE A 95 6.98 -3.90 -16.47
C PHE A 95 6.26 -2.93 -17.42
N THR A 96 4.99 -2.64 -17.14
CA THR A 96 4.18 -1.75 -17.98
C THR A 96 4.13 -0.33 -17.40
N GLY A 97 3.91 0.66 -18.27
CA GLY A 97 3.82 2.07 -17.90
C GLY A 97 3.34 2.90 -19.08
N THR A 98 2.13 3.44 -19.00
CA THR A 98 1.54 4.29 -20.05
C THR A 98 0.19 4.82 -19.57
N VAL A 99 -0.26 5.95 -20.14
CA VAL A 99 -1.63 6.46 -19.97
C VAL A 99 -2.68 5.45 -20.42
N ALA A 100 -2.36 4.56 -21.38
CA ALA A 100 -3.27 3.48 -21.78
C ALA A 100 -3.59 2.50 -20.65
N ALA A 101 -2.85 2.53 -19.52
CA ALA A 101 -3.19 1.79 -18.32
C ALA A 101 -4.58 2.16 -17.76
N LEU A 102 -5.10 3.36 -18.05
CA LEU A 102 -6.47 3.75 -17.70
C LEU A 102 -7.52 2.83 -18.33
N ALA A 103 -7.23 2.24 -19.49
CA ALA A 103 -8.14 1.27 -20.12
C ALA A 103 -7.99 -0.15 -19.54
N LYS A 104 -7.08 -0.39 -18.58
CA LYS A 104 -6.91 -1.71 -17.96
C LYS A 104 -7.97 -1.93 -16.86
N PRO A 105 -8.64 -3.10 -16.80
CA PRO A 105 -9.63 -3.38 -15.76
C PRO A 105 -9.04 -3.34 -14.34
N SER A 106 -7.75 -3.63 -14.19
CA SER A 106 -7.03 -3.62 -12.90
C SER A 106 -6.66 -2.21 -12.38
N PHE A 107 -6.79 -1.16 -13.19
CA PHE A 107 -6.28 0.17 -12.81
C PHE A 107 -7.01 0.77 -11.60
N GLY A 108 -8.31 0.51 -11.44
CA GLY A 108 -9.08 0.97 -10.28
C GLY A 108 -8.54 0.47 -8.94
N PHE A 109 -7.89 -0.70 -8.89
CA PHE A 109 -7.25 -1.20 -7.68
C PHE A 109 -6.02 -0.36 -7.31
N VAL A 110 -5.28 0.15 -8.31
CA VAL A 110 -4.13 1.04 -8.11
C VAL A 110 -4.57 2.38 -7.52
N ILE A 111 -5.73 2.90 -7.93
CA ILE A 111 -6.34 4.08 -7.29
C ILE A 111 -6.64 3.77 -5.82
N GLY A 112 -7.28 2.63 -5.55
CA GLY A 112 -7.60 2.19 -4.20
C GLY A 112 -6.36 1.95 -3.31
N PHE A 113 -5.21 1.62 -3.89
CA PHE A 113 -3.96 1.45 -3.14
C PHE A 113 -3.51 2.73 -2.43
N VAL A 114 -3.81 3.92 -2.96
CA VAL A 114 -3.51 5.19 -2.28
C VAL A 114 -4.22 5.26 -0.93
N PHE A 115 -5.50 4.93 -0.90
CA PHE A 115 -6.32 4.93 0.31
C PHE A 115 -5.97 3.78 1.25
N ALA A 116 -5.64 2.61 0.71
CA ALA A 116 -5.16 1.48 1.48
C ALA A 116 -3.86 1.80 2.24
N ALA A 117 -2.88 2.42 1.58
CA ALA A 117 -1.63 2.84 2.23
C ALA A 117 -1.88 3.90 3.30
N PHE A 118 -2.78 4.85 3.05
CA PHE A 118 -3.20 5.83 4.06
C PHE A 118 -3.76 5.15 5.31
N VAL A 119 -4.70 4.22 5.14
CA VAL A 119 -5.35 3.53 6.26
C VAL A 119 -4.40 2.60 7.00
N ALA A 120 -3.53 1.87 6.29
CA ALA A 120 -2.47 1.07 6.92
C ALA A 120 -1.55 1.94 7.78
N GLY A 121 -1.12 3.09 7.27
CA GLY A 121 -0.33 4.06 8.03
C GLY A 121 -1.08 4.70 9.19
N TRP A 122 -2.39 4.93 9.05
CA TRP A 122 -3.24 5.45 10.13
C TRP A 122 -3.36 4.46 11.30
N PHE A 123 -3.40 3.16 11.02
CA PHE A 123 -3.32 2.11 12.06
C PHE A 123 -1.92 2.06 12.72
N ALA A 124 -0.84 2.22 11.94
CA ALA A 124 0.52 2.28 12.48
C ALA A 124 0.75 3.51 13.37
N GLU A 125 0.19 4.67 13.02
CA GLU A 125 0.20 5.88 13.87
C GLU A 125 -0.57 5.69 15.21
N ARG A 126 -1.37 4.62 15.32
CA ARG A 126 -2.04 4.17 16.57
C ARG A 126 -1.31 3.02 17.27
N ALA A 127 -0.14 2.64 16.77
CA ALA A 127 0.67 1.52 17.24
C ALA A 127 0.01 0.13 17.15
N TRP A 128 -0.97 -0.05 16.25
CA TRP A 128 -1.55 -1.38 16.00
C TRP A 128 -0.51 -2.32 15.41
N ASP A 129 0.38 -1.77 14.58
CA ASP A 129 1.52 -2.40 13.92
C ASP A 129 2.62 -2.93 14.87
N ARG A 130 2.47 -2.74 16.18
CA ARG A 130 3.37 -3.29 17.22
C ARG A 130 2.83 -4.58 17.84
N ARG A 131 1.56 -4.92 17.58
CA ARG A 131 0.87 -6.10 18.13
C ARG A 131 0.37 -6.96 16.97
N PRO A 132 0.86 -8.20 16.76
CA PRO A 132 0.56 -8.98 15.56
C PRO A 132 -0.94 -9.10 15.22
N LEU A 133 -1.79 -9.35 16.22
CA LEU A 133 -3.25 -9.48 15.98
C LEU A 133 -3.91 -8.17 15.55
N LEU A 134 -3.54 -7.03 16.16
CA LEU A 134 -4.07 -5.72 15.74
C LEU A 134 -3.49 -5.31 14.38
N ALA A 135 -2.21 -5.57 14.14
CA ALA A 135 -1.58 -5.35 12.85
C ALA A 135 -2.32 -6.12 11.75
N PHE A 136 -2.58 -7.41 11.98
CA PHE A 136 -3.33 -8.26 11.06
C PHE A 136 -4.72 -7.68 10.76
N ALA A 137 -5.50 -7.36 11.80
CA ALA A 137 -6.84 -6.80 11.62
C ALA A 137 -6.82 -5.46 10.85
N GLY A 138 -5.90 -4.56 11.20
CA GLY A 138 -5.75 -3.28 10.51
C GLY A 138 -5.31 -3.43 9.05
N PHE A 139 -4.43 -4.40 8.78
CA PHE A 139 -3.92 -4.67 7.43
C PHE A 139 -4.94 -5.38 6.54
N VAL A 140 -5.76 -6.26 7.10
CA VAL A 140 -6.93 -6.82 6.40
C VAL A 140 -7.92 -5.70 6.05
N ALA A 141 -8.24 -4.82 7.01
CA ALA A 141 -9.13 -3.68 6.77
C ALA A 141 -8.59 -2.74 5.68
N ALA A 142 -7.30 -2.42 5.71
CA ALA A 142 -6.65 -1.63 4.68
C ALA A 142 -6.68 -2.33 3.30
N SER A 143 -6.47 -3.65 3.27
CA SER A 143 -6.47 -4.45 2.04
C SER A 143 -7.86 -4.65 1.42
N ALA A 144 -8.92 -4.35 2.17
CA ALA A 144 -10.28 -4.38 1.63
C ALA A 144 -10.61 -3.14 0.77
N ILE A 145 -9.95 -2.01 1.05
CA ILE A 145 -10.21 -0.72 0.39
C ILE A 145 -10.03 -0.77 -1.13
N PRO A 146 -8.99 -1.41 -1.69
CA PRO A 146 -8.81 -1.47 -3.14
C PRO A 146 -9.98 -2.10 -3.88
N PHE A 147 -10.73 -3.02 -3.27
CA PHE A 147 -11.92 -3.61 -3.89
C PHE A 147 -13.05 -2.60 -4.07
N VAL A 148 -13.17 -1.60 -3.19
CA VAL A 148 -14.19 -0.54 -3.28
C VAL A 148 -14.03 0.29 -4.55
N PHE A 149 -12.79 0.49 -5.00
CA PHE A 149 -12.47 1.24 -6.22
C PHE A 149 -12.29 0.33 -7.43
N GLY A 150 -11.58 -0.78 -7.24
CA GLY A 150 -11.21 -1.72 -8.28
C GLY A 150 -12.40 -2.44 -8.91
N ILE A 151 -13.36 -2.92 -8.11
CA ILE A 151 -14.50 -3.68 -8.60
C ILE A 151 -15.42 -2.83 -9.50
N PRO A 152 -15.87 -1.62 -9.08
CA PRO A 152 -16.68 -0.77 -9.96
C PRO A 152 -15.92 -0.32 -11.21
N TYR A 153 -14.63 -0.01 -11.08
CA TYR A 153 -13.79 0.39 -12.22
C TYR A 153 -13.66 -0.74 -13.23
N MET A 154 -13.38 -1.95 -12.75
CA MET A 154 -13.26 -3.14 -13.58
C MET A 154 -14.56 -3.44 -14.31
N ALA A 155 -15.70 -3.35 -13.62
CA ALA A 155 -17.02 -3.51 -14.24
C ALA A 155 -17.27 -2.48 -15.35
N PHE A 156 -16.91 -1.21 -15.11
CA PHE A 156 -17.01 -0.16 -16.12
C PHE A 156 -16.12 -0.45 -17.34
N ILE A 157 -14.85 -0.79 -17.13
CA ILE A 157 -13.93 -1.07 -18.23
C ILE A 157 -14.39 -2.30 -19.04
N LEU A 158 -14.76 -3.40 -18.40
CA LEU A 158 -15.11 -4.63 -19.12
C LEU A 158 -16.43 -4.49 -19.88
N ASN A 159 -17.45 -3.86 -19.29
CA ASN A 159 -18.78 -3.78 -19.90
C ASN A 159 -18.96 -2.55 -20.80
N VAL A 160 -18.53 -1.36 -20.34
CA VAL A 160 -18.79 -0.11 -21.06
C VAL A 160 -17.72 0.18 -22.10
N VAL A 161 -16.44 0.03 -21.73
CA VAL A 161 -15.32 0.33 -22.65
C VAL A 161 -15.01 -0.87 -23.55
N GLY A 162 -15.03 -2.08 -22.98
CA GLY A 162 -14.73 -3.33 -23.68
C GLY A 162 -15.91 -3.95 -24.42
N GLY A 163 -17.13 -3.45 -24.22
CA GLY A 163 -18.35 -4.00 -24.84
C GLY A 163 -18.80 -5.36 -24.32
N GLY A 164 -18.28 -5.79 -23.15
CA GLY A 164 -18.68 -7.03 -22.50
C GLY A 164 -20.09 -6.97 -21.90
N SER A 165 -20.57 -8.12 -21.42
CA SER A 165 -21.90 -8.28 -20.81
C SER A 165 -21.83 -9.06 -19.50
N PHE A 166 -20.82 -8.78 -18.69
CA PHE A 166 -20.55 -9.47 -17.43
C PHE A 166 -21.46 -8.96 -16.31
N GLY A 167 -22.16 -9.89 -15.66
CA GLY A 167 -22.98 -9.63 -14.49
C GLY A 167 -22.15 -9.41 -13.22
N VAL A 168 -22.81 -8.98 -12.14
CA VAL A 168 -22.16 -8.71 -10.84
C VAL A 168 -21.43 -9.95 -10.31
N GLY A 169 -22.00 -11.14 -10.46
CA GLY A 169 -21.38 -12.40 -10.03
C GLY A 169 -20.03 -12.65 -10.70
N GLU A 170 -19.95 -12.45 -12.01
CA GLU A 170 -18.72 -12.63 -12.79
C GLU A 170 -17.67 -11.58 -12.43
N ILE A 171 -18.08 -10.32 -12.28
CA ILE A 171 -17.20 -9.25 -11.82
C ILE A 171 -16.60 -9.58 -10.45
N LEU A 172 -17.38 -10.11 -9.50
CA LEU A 172 -16.85 -10.53 -8.19
C LEU A 172 -15.92 -11.75 -8.31
N GLN A 173 -16.24 -12.69 -9.19
CA GLN A 173 -15.40 -13.84 -9.49
C GLN A 173 -14.04 -13.42 -10.08
N PHE A 174 -14.01 -12.36 -10.86
CA PHE A 174 -12.79 -11.84 -11.48
C PHE A 174 -11.98 -10.94 -10.55
N GLY A 175 -12.65 -10.13 -9.73
CA GLY A 175 -12.03 -9.00 -9.02
C GLY A 175 -11.94 -9.14 -7.51
N LEU A 176 -12.60 -10.13 -6.90
CA LEU A 176 -12.64 -10.31 -5.44
C LEU A 176 -12.16 -11.70 -5.02
N TRP A 177 -12.85 -12.75 -5.46
CA TRP A 177 -12.65 -14.09 -4.91
C TRP A 177 -11.23 -14.66 -5.05
N PRO A 178 -10.52 -14.49 -6.18
CA PRO A 178 -9.14 -14.97 -6.33
C PRO A 178 -8.16 -14.31 -5.36
N PHE A 179 -8.50 -13.12 -4.84
CA PHE A 179 -7.61 -12.29 -4.06
C PHE A 179 -7.77 -12.45 -2.54
N ILE A 180 -8.85 -13.08 -2.06
CA ILE A 180 -9.13 -13.17 -0.62
C ILE A 180 -8.04 -13.97 0.11
N VAL A 181 -7.79 -15.22 -0.30
CA VAL A 181 -6.81 -16.08 0.36
C VAL A 181 -5.42 -15.46 0.29
N GLY A 182 -5.01 -15.01 -0.90
CA GLY A 182 -3.72 -14.36 -1.09
C GLY A 182 -3.60 -13.04 -0.31
N GLY A 183 -4.70 -12.29 -0.14
CA GLY A 183 -4.76 -11.07 0.64
C GLY A 183 -4.61 -11.31 2.13
N LEU A 184 -5.29 -12.32 2.67
CA LEU A 184 -5.14 -12.73 4.08
C LEU A 184 -3.71 -13.20 4.38
N VAL A 185 -3.12 -14.02 3.50
CA VAL A 185 -1.72 -14.45 3.64
C VAL A 185 -0.78 -13.24 3.63
N LYS A 186 -0.95 -12.30 2.70
CA LYS A 186 -0.12 -11.08 2.64
C LYS A 186 -0.31 -10.19 3.88
N ALA A 187 -1.54 -10.05 4.37
CA ALA A 187 -1.80 -9.30 5.60
C ALA A 187 -1.13 -9.97 6.82
N ALA A 188 -1.15 -11.30 6.90
CA ALA A 188 -0.45 -12.05 7.94
C ALA A 188 1.07 -11.85 7.85
N LEU A 189 1.65 -11.91 6.64
CA LEU A 189 3.07 -11.65 6.42
C LEU A 189 3.45 -10.22 6.86
N ALA A 190 2.67 -9.20 6.47
CA ALA A 190 2.89 -7.84 6.93
C ALA A 190 2.77 -7.71 8.47
N ALA A 191 1.79 -8.39 9.06
CA ALA A 191 1.56 -8.42 10.51
C ALA A 191 2.63 -9.19 11.30
N LEU A 192 3.51 -9.93 10.63
CA LEU A 192 4.73 -10.49 11.22
C LEU A 192 5.92 -9.55 11.00
N LEU A 193 6.10 -9.08 9.78
CA LEU A 193 7.24 -8.24 9.38
C LEU A 193 7.30 -6.92 10.14
N ILE A 194 6.18 -6.19 10.25
CA ILE A 194 6.18 -4.85 10.86
C ILE A 194 6.42 -4.91 12.38
N PRO A 195 5.71 -5.76 13.17
CA PRO A 195 6.05 -5.91 14.59
C PRO A 195 7.46 -6.45 14.83
N ALA A 196 7.97 -7.33 13.97
CA ALA A 196 9.34 -7.84 14.06
C ALA A 196 10.37 -6.74 13.85
N ALA A 197 10.17 -5.85 12.87
CA ALA A 197 11.02 -4.67 12.66
C ALA A 197 11.06 -3.79 13.93
N TRP A 198 9.90 -3.54 14.54
CA TRP A 198 9.82 -2.83 15.82
C TRP A 198 10.51 -3.56 16.98
N ALA A 199 10.47 -4.89 17.02
CA ALA A 199 11.18 -5.68 18.02
C ALA A 199 12.69 -5.58 17.85
N GLY A 200 13.18 -5.61 16.60
CA GLY A 200 14.59 -5.41 16.27
C GLY A 200 15.11 -4.05 16.73
N VAL A 201 14.38 -2.97 16.45
CA VAL A 201 14.70 -1.61 16.94
C VAL A 201 14.86 -1.61 18.47
N ARG A 202 13.87 -2.15 19.20
CA ARG A 202 13.91 -2.20 20.67
C ARG A 202 15.09 -3.02 21.19
N ALA A 203 15.51 -4.07 20.49
CA ALA A 203 16.64 -4.89 20.89
C ALA A 203 17.97 -4.13 20.74
N VAL A 204 18.13 -3.34 19.68
CA VAL A 204 19.31 -2.48 19.47
C VAL A 204 19.37 -1.37 20.51
N ASP A 205 18.25 -0.69 20.77
CA ASP A 205 18.18 0.39 21.76
C ASP A 205 18.58 -0.08 23.17
N ARG A 206 18.20 -1.32 23.55
CA ARG A 206 18.60 -1.91 24.84
C ARG A 206 20.09 -2.18 24.95
N ARG A 207 20.74 -2.56 23.85
CA ARG A 207 22.20 -2.85 23.81
C ARG A 207 23.05 -1.58 23.91
N ASN A 208 22.55 -0.46 23.38
CA ASN A 208 23.29 0.81 23.41
C ASN A 208 23.16 1.55 24.75
N ASN A 209 22.17 1.18 25.58
CA ASN A 209 21.84 1.84 26.84
C ASN A 209 22.17 1.03 28.10
N GLY A 210 22.78 -0.15 27.96
CA GLY A 210 23.21 -1.01 29.07
C GLY A 210 24.71 -1.28 28.98
#